data_AF-A0A537MSE9-F1
#
_entry.id   AF-A0A537MSE9-F1
#
_cell.length_a   1.000
_cell.length_b   1.000
_cell.length_c   1.000
_cell.angle_alpha   90.00
_cell.angle_beta   90.00
_cell.angle_gamma   90.00
#
_symmetry.space_group_name_H-M   'P 1'
#
loop_
_entity.id
_entity.type
_entity.pdbx_description
1 polymer ?
#
loop_
_entity_poly.entity_id
_entity_poly.type
_entity_poly.pdbx_seq_one_letter_code
_entity_poly.pdbx_strand_id
1 'polypeptide(L)'
;HLGFDPIWFGVIIVMTVELGLIHPPVGMNVFVIKSVVKDVSFATIFKGVIPFVATDLVRLVILIAFPLLATWLPQRMMGVH
;
A
#
# COMPACT_ATOMS: atom_id res chain seq x y z
N HIS A 1 17.28 11.38 -19.65
CA HIS A 1 16.59 10.48 -18.71
C HIS A 1 15.48 11.28 -18.03
N LEU A 2 14.23 10.82 -18.10
CA LEU A 2 13.14 11.43 -17.32
C LEU A 2 13.60 11.43 -15.86
N GLY A 3 13.73 12.59 -15.22
CA GLY A 3 14.36 12.74 -13.88
C GLY A 3 13.58 12.10 -12.72
N PHE A 4 12.88 11.00 -12.97
CA PHE A 4 12.14 10.20 -12.00
C PHE A 4 13.01 9.01 -11.58
N ASP A 5 13.16 8.85 -10.26
CA ASP A 5 13.82 7.68 -9.69
C ASP A 5 12.92 6.44 -9.90
N PRO A 6 13.38 5.42 -10.66
CA PRO A 6 12.59 4.23 -10.95
C PRO A 6 12.26 3.41 -9.69
N ILE A 7 13.07 3.52 -8.63
CA ILE A 7 12.83 2.86 -7.34
C ILE A 7 11.63 3.51 -6.66
N TRP A 8 11.60 4.84 -6.61
CA TRP A 8 10.47 5.58 -6.06
C TRP A 8 9.17 5.27 -6.81
N PHE A 9 9.22 5.24 -8.14
CA PHE A 9 8.08 4.87 -8.97
C PHE A 9 7.62 3.42 -8.71
N GLY A 10 8.56 2.48 -8.60
CA GLY A 10 8.27 1.09 -8.25
C GLY A 10 7.59 0.94 -6.88
N VAL A 11 8.05 1.68 -5.86
CA VAL A 11 7.44 1.68 -4.53
C VAL A 11 6.00 2.17 -4.57
N ILE A 12 5.72 3.25 -5.31
CA ILE A 12 4.34 3.76 -5.47
C ILE A 12 3.43 2.73 -6.14
N ILE A 13 3.91 2.04 -7.18
CA ILE A 13 3.14 1.00 -7.87
C ILE A 13 2.81 -0.15 -6.90
N VAL A 14 3.82 -0.67 -6.19
CA VAL A 14 3.63 -1.78 -5.24
C VAL A 14 2.61 -1.40 -4.16
N MET A 15 2.72 -0.22 -3.57
CA MET A 15 1.76 0.25 -2.57
C MET A 15 0.36 0.44 -3.12
N THR A 16 0.24 0.94 -4.36
CA THR A 16 -1.07 1.10 -5.02
C THR A 16 -1.74 -0.27 -5.24
N VAL A 17 -0.96 -1.29 -5.60
CA VAL A 17 -1.47 -2.67 -5.74
C VAL A 17 -1.88 -3.24 -4.37
N GLU A 18 -1.07 -3.06 -3.33
CA GLU A 18 -1.43 -3.48 -1.96
C GLU A 18 -2.75 -2.85 -1.49
N LEU A 19 -2.91 -1.54 -1.69
CA LEU A 19 -4.16 -0.83 -1.36
C LEU A 19 -5.36 -1.37 -2.12
N GLY A 20 -5.21 -1.72 -3.41
CA GLY A 20 -6.27 -2.30 -4.23
C GLY A 20 -6.74 -3.68 -3.76
N LEU A 21 -5.87 -4.46 -3.10
CA LEU A 21 -6.21 -5.77 -2.54
C LEU A 21 -6.98 -5.68 -1.22
N ILE A 22 -6.84 -4.57 -0.50
CA ILE A 22 -7.44 -4.35 0.83
C ILE A 22 -8.75 -3.55 0.71
N HIS A 23 -8.76 -2.46 -0.07
CA HIS A 23 -9.91 -1.57 -0.24
C HIS A 23 -10.73 -1.91 -1.50
N PRO A 24 -12.05 -1.67 -1.54
CA PRO A 24 -12.89 -1.88 -2.73
C PRO A 24 -12.43 -0.91 -3.80
N PRO A 25 -12.08 -1.41 -5.01
CA PRO A 25 -12.98 -2.16 -5.91
C PRO A 25 -12.68 -3.67 -6.10
N VAL A 26 -11.48 -4.14 -5.74
CA VAL A 26 -11.12 -5.58 -5.81
C VAL A 26 -11.26 -6.21 -4.42
N GLY A 27 -10.71 -5.58 -3.37
CA GLY A 27 -10.95 -5.93 -1.96
C GLY A 27 -10.74 -7.41 -1.62
N MET A 28 -9.85 -8.09 -2.33
CA MET A 28 -9.71 -9.54 -2.31
C MET A 28 -9.51 -10.08 -0.89
N ASN A 29 -8.73 -9.40 -0.06
CA ASN A 29 -8.50 -9.81 1.33
C ASN A 29 -9.81 -9.77 2.15
N VAL A 30 -10.65 -8.75 1.94
CA VAL A 30 -11.97 -8.63 2.60
C VAL A 30 -12.95 -9.68 2.08
N PHE A 31 -12.93 -9.98 0.78
CA PHE A 31 -13.75 -11.04 0.17
C PHE A 31 -13.37 -12.44 0.68
N VAL A 32 -12.09 -12.73 0.85
CA VAL A 32 -11.61 -13.99 1.43
C VAL A 32 -12.06 -14.14 2.87
N ILE A 33 -11.94 -13.08 3.69
CA ILE A 33 -12.44 -13.15 5.09
C ILE A 33 -13.95 -13.39 5.12
N LYS A 34 -14.72 -12.72 4.24
CA LYS A 34 -16.17 -12.91 4.16
C LYS A 34 -16.56 -14.31 3.66
N SER A 35 -15.74 -14.96 2.83
CA SER A 35 -16.03 -16.33 2.36
C SER A 35 -15.86 -17.37 3.47
N VAL A 36 -14.93 -17.13 4.41
CA VAL A 36 -14.69 -17.96 5.60
C VAL A 36 -15.68 -17.64 6.73
N VAL A 37 -15.95 -16.35 6.98
CA VAL A 37 -16.79 -15.86 8.07
C VAL A 37 -18.12 -15.36 7.52
N LYS A 38 -19.11 -16.25 7.40
CA LYS A 38 -20.41 -15.93 6.80
C LYS A 38 -21.31 -15.08 7.68
N ASP A 39 -21.16 -15.16 9.00
CA ASP A 39 -22.07 -14.52 9.98
C ASP A 39 -21.80 -13.02 10.19
N VAL A 40 -20.67 -12.51 9.71
CA VAL A 40 -20.29 -11.10 9.86
C VAL A 40 -20.64 -10.31 8.60
N SER A 41 -21.31 -9.17 8.74
CA SER A 41 -21.69 -8.33 7.59
C SER A 41 -20.46 -7.74 6.89
N PHE A 42 -20.54 -7.52 5.57
CA PHE A 42 -19.49 -6.81 4.82
C PHE A 42 -19.17 -5.45 5.42
N ALA A 43 -20.18 -4.71 5.89
CA ALA A 43 -20.02 -3.40 6.51
C ALA A 43 -19.18 -3.45 7.80
N THR A 44 -19.31 -4.52 8.59
CA THR A 44 -18.52 -4.72 9.81
C THR A 44 -17.06 -5.00 9.48
N ILE A 45 -16.80 -5.86 8.49
CA ILE A 45 -15.43 -6.17 8.05
C ILE A 45 -14.77 -4.90 7.48
N PHE A 46 -15.51 -4.14 6.67
CA PHE A 46 -15.03 -2.86 6.15
C PHE A 46 -14.68 -1.86 7.25
N LYS A 47 -15.56 -1.70 8.25
CA LYS A 47 -15.28 -0.84 9.40
C LYS A 47 -14.01 -1.24 10.15
N GLY A 48 -13.74 -2.54 10.28
CA GLY A 48 -12.50 -3.04 10.89
C GLY A 48 -11.25 -2.73 10.07
N VAL A 49 -11.37 -2.66 8.74
CA VAL A 49 -10.25 -2.41 7.82
C VAL A 49 -9.95 -0.91 7.61
N ILE A 50 -10.93 -0.01 7.82
CA ILE A 50 -10.76 1.45 7.71
C ILE A 50 -9.50 1.99 8.42
N PRO A 51 -9.20 1.67 9.71
CA PRO A 51 -8.01 2.19 10.37
C PRO A 51 -6.71 1.72 9.71
N PHE A 52 -6.70 0.51 9.14
CA PHE A 52 -5.55 -0.02 8.40
C PHE A 52 -5.33 0.75 7.11
N VAL A 53 -6.41 0.95 6.33
CA VAL A 53 -6.37 1.73 5.07
C VAL A 53 -5.95 3.17 5.33
N ALA A 54 -6.45 3.80 6.38
CA ALA A 54 -6.05 5.17 6.74
C ALA A 54 -4.55 5.26 7.04
N THR A 55 -4.00 4.29 7.78
CA THR A 55 -2.56 4.23 8.09
C THR A 55 -1.74 4.02 6.83
N ASP A 56 -2.19 3.15 5.92
CA ASP A 56 -1.47 2.86 4.68
C ASP A 56 -1.50 4.04 3.70
N LEU A 57 -2.61 4.78 3.64
CA LEU A 57 -2.71 6.03 2.88
C LEU A 57 -1.78 7.11 3.46
N VAL A 58 -1.71 7.27 4.79
CA VAL A 58 -0.78 8.20 5.43
C VAL A 58 0.66 7.84 5.09
N ARG A 59 1.02 6.55 5.18
CA ARG A 59 2.33 6.04 4.79
C ARG A 59 2.64 6.34 3.33
N LEU A 60 1.70 6.09 2.42
CA LEU A 60 1.84 6.37 1.00
C LEU A 60 2.10 7.86 0.74
N VAL A 61 1.32 8.75 1.36
CA VAL A 61 1.51 10.21 1.24
C VAL A 61 2.89 10.63 1.73
N ILE A 62 3.36 10.07 2.85
CA ILE A 62 4.71 10.34 3.38
C ILE A 62 5.78 9.89 2.39
N LEU A 63 5.66 8.70 1.79
CA LEU A 63 6.64 8.18 0.83
C LEU A 63 6.64 8.95 -0.49
N ILE A 64 5.48 9.45 -0.92
CA ILE A 64 5.36 10.35 -2.08
C ILE A 64 6.03 11.70 -1.79
N ALA A 65 5.74 12.29 -0.63
CA ALA A 65 6.30 13.60 -0.23
C ALA A 65 7.81 13.53 0.08
N PHE A 66 8.29 12.40 0.59
CA PHE A 66 9.68 12.17 0.99
C PHE A 66 10.27 10.95 0.26
N PRO A 67 10.58 11.06 -1.04
CA PRO A 67 11.14 9.97 -1.84
C PRO A 67 12.43 9.38 -1.24
N LEU A 68 13.19 10.19 -0.50
CA LEU A 68 14.38 9.75 0.22
C LEU A 68 14.12 8.55 1.13
N LEU A 69 12.95 8.44 1.75
CA LEU A 69 12.63 7.30 2.62
C LEU A 69 12.55 5.98 1.83
N ALA A 70 12.09 6.04 0.58
CA ALA A 70 12.00 4.89 -0.31
C ALA A 70 13.35 4.54 -0.96
N THR A 71 14.17 5.56 -1.26
CA THR A 71 15.41 5.39 -2.04
C THR A 71 16.67 5.26 -1.18
N TRP A 72 16.64 5.69 0.09
CA TRP A 72 17.80 5.69 0.98
C TRP A 72 18.37 4.28 1.23
N LEU A 73 17.50 3.31 1.53
CA LEU A 73 17.94 1.94 1.79
C LEU A 73 18.49 1.26 0.51
N PRO A 74 17.78 1.30 -0.64
CA PRO A 74 18.33 0.80 -1.91
C PRO A 74 19.66 1.45 -2.31
N GLN A 75 19.82 2.77 -2.14
CA GLN A 75 21.09 3.47 -2.41
C GLN A 75 22.24 2.92 -1.55
N ARG A 76 21.99 2.63 -0.27
CA ARG A 76 22.98 2.04 0.63
C ARG A 76 23.30 0.58 0.31
N MET A 77 22.33 -0.20 -0.15
CA MET A 77 22.52 -1.61 -0.51
C MET A 77 23.21 -1.79 -1.88
N MET A 78 22.94 -0.90 -2.84
CA MET A 78 23.52 -0.96 -4.19
C MET A 78 24.91 -0.32 -4.29
N GLY A 79 25.43 0.28 -3.20
CA GLY A 79 26.80 0.78 -3.14
C GLY A 79 27.12 1.88 -4.17
N VAL A 80 26.12 2.68 -4.55
CA VAL A 80 26.34 3.79 -5.49
C VAL A 80 26.90 4.97 -4.71
N HIS A 81 28.20 5.20 -4.87
CA HIS A 81 28.91 6.38 -4.38
C HIS A 81 28.48 7.65 -5.10
#